data_AF-A0A8T4AVY9-F1
#
_entry.id   AF-A0A8T4AVY9-F1
#
_cell.length_a   1.000
_cell.length_b   1.000
_cell.length_c   1.000
_cell.angle_alpha   90.00
_cell.angle_beta   90.00
_cell.angle_gamma   90.00
#
_symmetry.space_group_name_H-M   'P 1'
#
loop_
_entity.id
_entity.type
_entity.pdbx_description
1 polymer ?
#
loop_
_entity_poly.entity_id
_entity_poly.type
_entity_poly.pdbx_seq_one_letter_code
_entity_poly.pdbx_strand_id
1 'polypeptide(L)'
;MRAPSWTAQALINQNEGMLSTFSTQADYAAIDACLRVAMAPESLLSPSIERESLARACLGMMADILGASPQNAYAWFVQAYFSKILGHEAGMNAALELSYLMGPNEQWIAEQRVLLAENVFSELSETAMRGHKQDLALLVQSQRGIRAIVQRYINDPRFRARITDIVEGLPRDDQRRFLSTLQQEMRGH
;
A
#
# COMPACT_ATOMS: atom_id res chain seq x y z
N MET A 1 -0.47 31.11 9.34
CA MET A 1 -1.18 30.13 8.50
C MET A 1 -1.25 28.83 9.32
N ARG A 2 -2.45 28.36 9.69
CA ARG A 2 -2.62 27.12 10.46
C ARG A 2 -2.74 25.96 9.46
N ALA A 3 -1.94 24.92 9.63
CA ALA A 3 -2.07 23.68 8.87
C ALA A 3 -3.43 23.02 9.16
N PRO A 4 -4.14 22.46 8.16
CA PRO A 4 -5.35 21.70 8.40
C PRO A 4 -5.02 20.45 9.25
N SER A 5 -5.86 20.17 10.24
CA SER A 5 -5.74 19.00 11.10
C SER A 5 -6.23 17.76 10.37
N TRP A 6 -5.32 16.89 9.96
CA TRP A 6 -5.60 15.63 9.26
C TRP A 6 -5.93 14.52 10.27
N THR A 7 -7.11 14.58 10.89
CA THR A 7 -7.66 13.43 11.65
C THR A 7 -8.48 12.53 10.73
N ALA A 8 -8.64 11.25 11.08
CA ALA A 8 -9.49 10.32 10.33
C ALA A 8 -10.92 10.88 10.12
N GLN A 9 -11.46 11.60 11.12
CA GLN A 9 -12.74 12.29 11.02
C GLN A 9 -12.71 13.50 10.07
N ALA A 10 -11.58 14.22 9.98
CA ALA A 10 -11.43 15.36 9.08
C ALA A 10 -11.27 14.95 7.60
N LEU A 11 -10.88 13.71 7.33
CA LEU A 11 -10.90 13.12 5.98
C LEU A 11 -12.33 12.72 5.57
N ILE A 12 -13.14 12.28 6.53
CA ILE A 12 -14.55 11.89 6.29
C ILE A 12 -15.45 13.12 6.06
N ASN A 13 -15.19 14.24 6.75
CA ASN A 13 -16.09 15.40 6.76
C ASN A 13 -15.87 16.45 5.64
N GLN A 14 -14.94 16.24 4.68
CA GLN A 14 -14.64 17.23 3.62
C GLN A 14 -15.49 17.09 2.34
N ASN A 15 -16.39 16.11 2.24
CA ASN A 15 -17.05 15.74 0.98
C ASN A 15 -18.57 15.95 0.96
N GLU A 16 -19.02 17.21 1.07
CA GLU A 16 -20.34 17.59 0.58
C GLU A 16 -20.22 18.22 -0.82
N GLY A 17 -20.40 17.40 -1.86
CA GLY A 17 -20.76 17.89 -3.19
C GLY A 17 -19.91 17.38 -4.36
N MET A 18 -20.24 16.19 -4.86
CA MET A 18 -20.60 15.89 -6.26
C MET A 18 -20.64 14.37 -6.42
N LEU A 19 -21.84 13.79 -6.35
CA LEU A 19 -22.07 12.35 -6.53
C LEU A 19 -21.64 11.92 -7.93
N SER A 20 -20.45 11.33 -8.07
CA SER A 20 -20.11 10.59 -9.29
C SER A 20 -20.53 9.13 -9.12
N THR A 21 -21.70 8.78 -9.64
CA THR A 21 -22.12 7.40 -9.90
C THR A 21 -21.31 6.82 -11.05
N PHE A 22 -20.03 6.53 -10.83
CA PHE A 22 -19.26 5.68 -11.74
C PHE A 22 -19.48 4.21 -11.38
N SER A 23 -19.33 3.32 -12.37
CA SER A 23 -19.32 1.89 -12.09
C SER A 23 -18.04 1.54 -11.33
N THR A 24 -18.06 0.46 -10.55
CA THR A 24 -16.85 -0.07 -9.89
C THR A 24 -15.68 -0.15 -10.86
N GLN A 25 -15.90 -0.62 -12.08
CA GLN A 25 -14.85 -0.72 -13.10
C GLN A 25 -14.19 0.63 -13.46
N ALA A 26 -14.98 1.70 -13.53
CA ALA A 26 -14.47 3.04 -13.81
C ALA A 26 -13.66 3.58 -12.63
N ASP A 27 -14.07 3.33 -11.40
CA ASP A 27 -13.28 3.68 -10.21
C ASP A 27 -11.92 2.98 -10.22
N TYR A 28 -11.88 1.67 -10.44
CA TYR A 28 -10.62 0.93 -10.54
C TYR A 28 -9.72 1.46 -11.67
N ALA A 29 -10.28 1.77 -12.84
CA ALA A 29 -9.52 2.35 -13.94
C ALA A 29 -8.92 3.72 -13.58
N ALA A 30 -9.67 4.54 -12.84
CA ALA A 30 -9.22 5.85 -12.38
C ALA A 30 -8.09 5.72 -11.32
N ILE A 31 -8.27 4.82 -10.36
CA ILE A 31 -7.25 4.49 -9.35
C ILE A 31 -5.96 3.99 -10.02
N ASP A 32 -6.08 3.05 -10.95
CA ASP A 32 -4.94 2.50 -11.71
C ASP A 32 -4.21 3.56 -12.52
N ALA A 33 -4.95 4.50 -13.15
CA ALA A 33 -4.35 5.57 -13.92
C ALA A 33 -3.48 6.47 -13.03
N CYS A 34 -3.99 6.83 -11.84
CA CYS A 34 -3.24 7.60 -10.86
C CYS A 34 -1.93 6.93 -10.46
N LEU A 35 -1.97 5.66 -10.02
CA LEU A 35 -0.76 4.94 -9.64
C LEU A 35 0.21 4.75 -10.81
N ARG A 36 -0.28 4.37 -11.99
CA ARG A 36 0.56 4.13 -13.17
C ARG A 36 1.35 5.38 -13.56
N VAL A 37 0.71 6.54 -13.56
CA VAL A 37 1.39 7.81 -13.87
C VAL A 37 2.42 8.12 -12.79
N ALA A 38 2.07 7.99 -11.51
CA ALA A 38 2.97 8.33 -10.41
C ALA A 38 4.18 7.40 -10.25
N MET A 39 4.06 6.15 -10.74
CA MET A 39 5.13 5.15 -10.72
C MET A 39 5.91 5.08 -12.04
N ALA A 40 5.49 5.82 -13.07
CA ALA A 40 6.19 5.87 -14.34
C ALA A 40 7.61 6.46 -14.15
N PRO A 41 8.64 5.92 -14.83
CA PRO A 41 10.01 6.44 -14.73
C PRO A 41 10.10 7.95 -14.97
N GLU A 42 9.31 8.48 -15.90
CA GLU A 42 9.25 9.89 -16.22
C GLU A 42 8.76 10.72 -15.03
N SER A 43 7.74 10.24 -14.30
CA SER A 43 7.22 10.93 -13.12
C SER A 43 8.20 10.90 -11.94
N LEU A 44 9.03 9.86 -11.84
CA LEU A 44 10.09 9.80 -10.83
C LEU A 44 11.22 10.82 -11.09
N LEU A 45 11.41 11.21 -12.36
CA LEU A 45 12.38 12.22 -12.79
C LEU A 45 11.80 13.64 -12.82
N SER A 46 10.47 13.81 -12.75
CA SER A 46 9.82 15.11 -12.71
C SER A 46 10.21 15.93 -11.46
N PRO A 47 10.24 17.27 -11.57
CA PRO A 47 10.36 18.17 -10.42
C PRO A 47 9.33 17.87 -9.33
N SER A 48 9.69 18.12 -8.06
CA SER A 48 8.81 17.86 -6.91
C SER A 48 7.45 18.55 -7.03
N ILE A 49 7.41 19.78 -7.57
CA ILE A 49 6.17 20.56 -7.76
C ILE A 49 5.17 19.83 -8.67
N GLU A 50 5.64 19.23 -9.77
CA GLU A 50 4.77 18.48 -10.70
C GLU A 50 4.24 17.21 -10.02
N ARG A 51 5.10 16.51 -9.30
CA ARG A 51 4.74 15.30 -8.54
C ARG A 51 3.72 15.59 -7.45
N GLU A 52 3.90 16.69 -6.72
CA GLU A 52 2.94 17.15 -5.70
C GLU A 52 1.62 17.60 -6.32
N SER A 53 1.65 18.21 -7.51
CA SER A 53 0.44 18.59 -8.24
C SER A 53 -0.37 17.36 -8.67
N LEU A 54 0.30 16.33 -9.22
CA LEU A 54 -0.31 15.04 -9.53
C LEU A 54 -0.88 14.40 -8.26
N ALA A 55 -0.12 14.39 -7.17
CA ALA A 55 -0.56 13.81 -5.91
C ALA A 55 -1.82 14.48 -5.35
N ARG A 56 -1.90 15.82 -5.40
CA ARG A 56 -3.11 16.55 -5.01
C ARG A 56 -4.32 16.20 -5.88
N ALA A 57 -4.14 16.10 -7.19
CA ALA A 57 -5.21 15.72 -8.10
C ALA A 57 -5.72 14.28 -7.81
N CYS A 58 -4.80 13.34 -7.64
CA CYS A 58 -5.15 11.96 -7.32
C CYS A 58 -5.78 11.80 -5.94
N LEU A 59 -5.36 12.59 -4.93
CA LEU A 59 -6.03 12.60 -3.62
C LEU A 59 -7.46 13.11 -3.70
N GLY A 60 -7.73 14.16 -4.49
CA GLY A 60 -9.10 14.63 -4.74
C GLY A 60 -9.97 13.53 -5.33
N MET A 61 -9.47 12.83 -6.35
CA MET A 61 -10.16 11.69 -6.96
C MET A 61 -10.40 10.53 -5.97
N MET A 62 -9.42 10.20 -5.12
CA MET A 62 -9.60 9.14 -4.11
C MET A 62 -10.66 9.55 -3.09
N ALA A 63 -10.70 10.83 -2.70
CA ALA A 63 -11.73 11.33 -1.79
C ALA A 63 -13.14 11.16 -2.40
N ASP A 64 -13.33 11.50 -3.68
CA ASP A 64 -14.60 11.32 -4.37
C ASP A 64 -15.02 9.83 -4.41
N ILE A 65 -14.10 8.94 -4.81
CA ILE A 65 -14.34 7.49 -4.85
C ILE A 65 -14.68 6.95 -3.46
N LEU A 66 -13.95 7.36 -2.43
CA LEU A 66 -14.17 6.89 -1.05
C LEU A 66 -15.43 7.48 -0.43
N GLY A 67 -15.88 8.65 -0.87
CA GLY A 67 -17.18 9.19 -0.51
C GLY A 67 -18.33 8.32 -1.04
N ALA A 68 -18.17 7.75 -2.24
CA ALA A 68 -19.14 6.83 -2.84
C ALA A 68 -18.97 5.36 -2.39
N SER A 69 -17.75 4.94 -2.12
CA SER A 69 -17.37 3.56 -1.79
C SER A 69 -16.34 3.50 -0.66
N PRO A 70 -16.74 3.74 0.61
CA PRO A 70 -15.83 3.76 1.75
C PRO A 70 -15.12 2.43 2.02
N GLN A 71 -15.66 1.32 1.50
CA GLN A 71 -15.10 -0.02 1.60
C GLN A 71 -14.03 -0.33 0.53
N ASN A 72 -13.70 0.61 -0.35
CA ASN A 72 -12.71 0.39 -1.40
C ASN A 72 -11.28 0.39 -0.82
N ALA A 73 -10.78 -0.79 -0.47
CA ALA A 73 -9.43 -0.98 0.07
C ALA A 73 -8.32 -0.45 -0.85
N TYR A 74 -8.52 -0.51 -2.16
CA TYR A 74 -7.53 -0.05 -3.12
C TYR A 74 -7.44 1.48 -3.16
N ALA A 75 -8.59 2.17 -3.17
CA ALA A 75 -8.63 3.63 -3.07
C ALA A 75 -7.95 4.14 -1.78
N TRP A 76 -8.18 3.46 -0.64
CA TRP A 76 -7.46 3.77 0.60
C TRP A 76 -5.94 3.58 0.48
N PHE A 77 -5.48 2.51 -0.17
CA PHE A 77 -4.06 2.32 -0.43
C PHE A 77 -3.47 3.45 -1.27
N VAL A 78 -4.17 3.83 -2.36
CA VAL A 78 -3.72 4.91 -3.24
C VAL A 78 -3.72 6.27 -2.54
N GLN A 79 -4.71 6.52 -1.69
CA GLN A 79 -4.70 7.68 -0.81
C GLN A 79 -3.47 7.70 0.10
N ALA A 80 -3.07 6.55 0.67
CA ALA A 80 -1.86 6.49 1.47
C ALA A 80 -0.59 6.81 0.65
N TYR A 81 -0.49 6.22 -0.55
CA TYR A 81 0.63 6.44 -1.46
C TYR A 81 0.82 7.93 -1.80
N PHE A 82 -0.25 8.63 -2.18
CA PHE A 82 -0.16 10.04 -2.49
C PHE A 82 -0.03 10.95 -1.27
N SER A 83 -0.58 10.54 -0.12
CA SER A 83 -0.30 11.22 1.15
C SER A 83 1.19 11.20 1.48
N LYS A 84 1.88 10.09 1.21
CA LYS A 84 3.34 10.00 1.35
C LYS A 84 4.06 10.96 0.42
N ILE A 85 3.66 11.07 -0.85
CA ILE A 85 4.27 12.00 -1.81
C ILE A 85 4.20 13.45 -1.30
N LEU A 86 3.10 13.82 -0.65
CA LEU A 86 2.92 15.15 -0.05
C LEU A 86 3.58 15.33 1.32
N GLY A 87 4.27 14.31 1.85
CA GLY A 87 4.87 14.35 3.19
C GLY A 87 3.84 14.32 4.33
N HIS A 88 2.60 13.92 4.06
CA HIS A 88 1.54 13.83 5.05
C HIS A 88 1.55 12.46 5.77
N GLU A 89 2.53 12.25 6.65
CA GLU A 89 2.75 10.97 7.35
C GLU A 89 1.51 10.46 8.11
N ALA A 90 0.81 11.34 8.84
CA ALA A 90 -0.40 10.98 9.56
C ALA A 90 -1.53 10.53 8.61
N GLY A 91 -1.68 11.23 7.48
CA GLY A 91 -2.64 10.88 6.44
C GLY A 91 -2.32 9.55 5.76
N MET A 92 -1.03 9.30 5.48
CA MET A 92 -0.54 8.03 4.95
C MET A 92 -0.90 6.86 5.88
N ASN A 93 -0.60 6.99 7.17
CA ASN A 93 -0.85 5.95 8.15
C ASN A 93 -2.34 5.64 8.35
N ALA A 94 -3.18 6.69 8.45
CA ALA A 94 -4.62 6.52 8.58
C ALA A 94 -5.23 5.82 7.35
N ALA A 95 -4.78 6.17 6.15
CA ALA A 95 -5.25 5.54 4.92
C ALA A 95 -4.74 4.10 4.76
N LEU A 96 -3.51 3.79 5.19
CA LEU A 96 -3.00 2.41 5.23
C LEU A 96 -3.85 1.54 6.18
N GLU A 97 -4.13 2.03 7.38
CA GLU A 97 -4.98 1.33 8.35
C GLU A 97 -6.35 0.98 7.74
N LEU A 98 -7.02 1.93 7.10
CA LEU A 98 -8.29 1.70 6.43
C LEU A 98 -8.16 0.71 5.26
N SER A 99 -7.09 0.77 4.49
CA SER A 99 -6.83 -0.20 3.41
C SER A 99 -6.69 -1.63 3.95
N TYR A 100 -5.96 -1.83 5.06
CA TYR A 100 -5.85 -3.14 5.70
C TYR A 100 -7.20 -3.63 6.23
N LEU A 101 -7.98 -2.75 6.86
CA LEU A 101 -9.28 -3.10 7.42
C LEU A 101 -10.32 -3.48 6.35
N MET A 102 -10.35 -2.75 5.24
CA MET A 102 -11.34 -2.97 4.18
C MET A 102 -10.97 -4.13 3.23
N GLY A 103 -9.68 -4.46 3.11
CA GLY A 103 -9.20 -5.52 2.22
C GLY A 103 -8.06 -6.33 2.82
N PRO A 104 -8.29 -7.07 3.93
CA PRO A 104 -7.24 -7.79 4.64
C PRO A 104 -6.71 -9.01 3.87
N ASN A 105 -7.50 -9.57 2.95
CA ASN A 105 -7.16 -10.79 2.21
C ASN A 105 -6.95 -10.56 0.70
N GLU A 106 -6.97 -9.29 0.26
CA GLU A 106 -6.79 -8.92 -1.14
C GLU A 106 -5.31 -8.98 -1.52
N GLN A 107 -4.83 -10.17 -1.89
CA GLN A 107 -3.40 -10.43 -2.12
C GLN A 107 -2.75 -9.44 -3.09
N TRP A 108 -3.44 -9.07 -4.17
CA TRP A 108 -2.92 -8.14 -5.16
C TRP A 108 -2.74 -6.71 -4.62
N ILE A 109 -3.57 -6.29 -3.65
CA ILE A 109 -3.39 -5.02 -2.91
C ILE A 109 -2.27 -5.17 -1.89
N ALA A 110 -2.19 -6.32 -1.21
CA ALA A 110 -1.15 -6.60 -0.23
C ALA A 110 0.26 -6.49 -0.82
N GLU A 111 0.46 -6.92 -2.08
CA GLU A 111 1.72 -6.73 -2.81
C GLU A 111 2.11 -5.24 -2.90
N GLN A 112 1.14 -4.36 -3.17
CA GLN A 112 1.36 -2.92 -3.30
C GLN A 112 1.56 -2.25 -1.93
N ARG A 113 0.78 -2.64 -0.93
CA ARG A 113 0.93 -2.15 0.45
C ARG A 113 2.28 -2.49 1.03
N VAL A 114 2.76 -3.73 0.86
CA VAL A 114 4.10 -4.15 1.31
C VAL A 114 5.19 -3.35 0.61
N LEU A 115 5.06 -3.07 -0.69
CA LEU A 115 6.03 -2.24 -1.39
C LEU A 115 6.13 -0.83 -0.79
N LEU A 116 4.99 -0.16 -0.56
CA LEU A 116 4.96 1.15 0.08
C LEU A 116 5.50 1.08 1.51
N ALA A 117 4.98 0.17 2.32
CA ALA A 117 5.30 0.01 3.73
C ALA A 117 6.79 -0.27 3.97
N GLU A 118 7.42 -1.11 3.14
CA GLU A 118 8.86 -1.36 3.23
C GLU A 118 9.71 -0.13 2.83
N ASN A 119 9.22 0.70 1.90
CA ASN A 119 9.90 1.94 1.51
C ASN A 119 9.81 3.04 2.58
N VAL A 120 8.77 3.00 3.42
CA VAL A 120 8.49 4.00 4.46
C VAL A 120 8.48 3.39 5.87
N PHE A 121 9.22 2.29 6.06
CA PHE A 121 9.09 1.42 7.23
C PHE A 121 9.25 2.14 8.57
N SER A 122 10.17 3.11 8.65
CA SER A 122 10.42 3.91 9.86
C SER A 122 9.33 4.94 10.18
N GLU A 123 8.42 5.19 9.24
CA GLU A 123 7.31 6.15 9.35
C GLU A 123 5.97 5.45 9.61
N LEU A 124 5.97 4.13 9.74
CA LEU A 124 4.75 3.37 10.03
C LEU A 124 4.36 3.53 11.51
N SER A 125 3.12 3.93 11.73
CA SER A 125 2.43 3.82 13.01
C SER A 125 2.34 2.36 13.46
N GLU A 126 2.14 2.13 14.75
CA GLU A 126 1.98 0.78 15.29
C GLU A 126 0.83 0.01 14.62
N THR A 127 -0.27 0.68 14.26
CA THR A 127 -1.40 0.05 13.60
C THR A 127 -1.08 -0.33 12.15
N ALA A 128 -0.47 0.59 11.38
CA ALA A 128 -0.04 0.28 10.02
C ALA A 128 1.03 -0.82 10.00
N MET A 129 1.90 -0.88 11.01
CA MET A 129 2.88 -1.94 11.18
C MET A 129 2.24 -3.31 11.42
N ARG A 130 1.14 -3.39 12.19
CA ARG A 130 0.40 -4.65 12.37
C ARG A 130 -0.22 -5.13 11.06
N GLY A 131 -0.85 -4.24 10.30
CA GLY A 131 -1.40 -4.55 8.98
C GLY A 131 -0.32 -5.00 8.00
N HIS A 132 0.84 -4.34 8.01
CA HIS A 132 2.00 -4.72 7.19
C HIS A 132 2.48 -6.15 7.49
N LYS A 133 2.58 -6.52 8.77
CA LYS A 133 2.93 -7.90 9.17
C LYS A 133 1.90 -8.92 8.68
N GLN A 134 0.61 -8.57 8.66
CA GLN A 134 -0.44 -9.44 8.14
C GLN A 134 -0.30 -9.63 6.63
N ASP A 135 -0.02 -8.57 5.87
CA ASP A 135 0.23 -8.68 4.44
C ASP A 135 1.46 -9.54 4.14
N LEU A 136 2.55 -9.37 4.88
CA LEU A 136 3.74 -10.22 4.73
C LEU A 136 3.41 -11.70 4.97
N ALA A 137 2.63 -12.01 6.01
CA ALA A 137 2.16 -13.36 6.29
C ALA A 137 1.25 -13.90 5.17
N LEU A 138 0.33 -13.09 4.64
CA LEU A 138 -0.55 -13.43 3.53
C LEU A 138 0.26 -13.72 2.26
N LEU A 139 1.26 -12.89 1.95
CA LEU A 139 2.08 -13.05 0.75
C LEU A 139 2.94 -14.31 0.82
N VAL A 140 3.52 -14.64 1.97
CA VAL A 140 4.20 -15.94 2.17
C VAL A 140 3.24 -17.11 1.98
N GLN A 141 1.97 -16.94 2.38
CA GLN A 141 0.92 -17.94 2.23
C GLN A 141 0.42 -18.14 0.78
N SER A 142 0.70 -17.18 -0.09
CA SER A 142 0.20 -17.13 -1.46
C SER A 142 1.20 -17.64 -2.51
N GLN A 143 0.69 -18.22 -3.60
CA GLN A 143 1.52 -18.75 -4.68
C GLN A 143 2.35 -17.67 -5.41
N ARG A 144 1.73 -16.51 -5.67
CA ARG A 144 2.39 -15.41 -6.37
C ARG A 144 3.23 -14.55 -5.41
N GLY A 145 2.70 -14.24 -4.22
CA GLY A 145 3.37 -13.36 -3.26
C GLY A 145 4.67 -13.95 -2.70
N ILE A 146 4.76 -15.28 -2.51
CA ILE A 146 5.93 -15.89 -1.88
C ILE A 146 7.23 -15.64 -2.66
N ARG A 147 7.16 -15.61 -3.99
CA ARG A 147 8.33 -15.30 -4.84
C ARG A 147 8.79 -13.87 -4.64
N ALA A 148 7.87 -12.90 -4.58
CA ALA A 148 8.21 -11.50 -4.35
C ALA A 148 8.87 -11.29 -2.98
N ILE A 149 8.38 -11.98 -1.94
CA ILE A 149 8.97 -11.95 -0.60
C ILE A 149 10.37 -12.58 -0.59
N VAL A 150 10.54 -13.75 -1.21
CA VAL A 150 11.84 -14.43 -1.30
C VAL A 150 12.86 -13.58 -2.05
N GLN A 151 12.47 -12.98 -3.17
CA GLN A 151 13.34 -12.08 -3.93
C GLN A 151 13.77 -10.87 -3.08
N ARG A 152 12.86 -10.29 -2.28
CA ARG A 152 13.22 -9.24 -1.34
C ARG A 152 14.14 -9.74 -0.22
N TYR A 153 13.94 -10.95 0.31
CA TYR A 153 14.81 -11.56 1.32
C TYR A 153 16.26 -11.70 0.84
N ILE A 154 16.43 -12.10 -0.42
CA ILE A 154 17.75 -12.23 -1.04
C ILE A 154 18.40 -10.85 -1.15
N ASN A 155 17.67 -9.86 -1.67
CA ASN A 155 18.19 -8.55 -2.08
C ASN A 155 18.28 -7.49 -0.97
N ASP A 156 17.52 -7.59 0.13
CA ASP A 156 17.53 -6.62 1.23
C ASP A 156 17.89 -7.28 2.58
N PRO A 157 19.14 -7.15 3.05
CA PRO A 157 19.56 -7.67 4.35
C PRO A 157 18.73 -7.16 5.53
N ARG A 158 18.21 -5.92 5.45
CA ARG A 158 17.39 -5.33 6.53
C ARG A 158 16.01 -5.99 6.61
N PHE A 159 15.52 -6.57 5.51
CA PHE A 159 14.24 -7.27 5.46
C PHE A 159 14.30 -8.67 6.09
N ARG A 160 15.47 -9.32 6.03
CA ARG A 160 15.66 -10.73 6.46
C ARG A 160 15.15 -11.01 7.86
N ALA A 161 15.60 -10.24 8.86
CA ALA A 161 15.19 -10.46 10.25
C ALA A 161 13.67 -10.37 10.41
N ARG A 162 13.04 -9.35 9.82
CA ARG A 162 11.59 -9.13 9.93
C ARG A 162 10.78 -10.26 9.32
N ILE A 163 11.14 -10.70 8.11
CA ILE A 163 10.39 -11.76 7.45
C ILE A 163 10.67 -13.12 8.08
N THR A 164 11.88 -13.36 8.61
CA THR A 164 12.18 -14.57 9.40
C THR A 164 11.25 -14.67 10.61
N ASP A 165 11.12 -13.61 11.40
CA ASP A 165 10.21 -13.59 12.56
C ASP A 165 8.76 -13.93 12.18
N ILE A 166 8.30 -13.43 11.02
CA ILE A 166 6.96 -13.70 10.52
C ILE A 166 6.83 -15.17 10.10
N VAL A 167 7.78 -15.66 9.28
CA VAL A 167 7.76 -17.03 8.76
C VAL A 167 7.83 -18.04 9.89
N GLU A 168 8.66 -17.83 10.91
CA GLU A 168 8.76 -18.72 12.08
C GLU A 168 7.45 -18.84 12.86
N GLY A 169 6.60 -17.81 12.82
CA GLY A 169 5.26 -17.82 13.40
C GLY A 169 4.19 -18.52 12.55
N LEU A 170 4.48 -18.85 11.29
CA LEU A 170 3.53 -19.52 10.38
C LEU A 170 3.48 -21.04 10.60
N PRO A 171 2.42 -21.73 10.12
CA PRO A 171 2.39 -23.19 10.06
C PRO A 171 3.63 -23.79 9.39
N ARG A 172 4.04 -24.99 9.83
CA ARG A 172 5.24 -25.67 9.29
C ARG A 172 5.21 -25.88 7.78
N ASP A 173 4.02 -25.99 7.19
CA ASP A 173 3.85 -26.17 5.75
C ASP A 173 4.23 -24.91 4.98
N ASP A 174 3.83 -23.74 5.49
CA ASP A 174 4.20 -22.43 4.92
C ASP A 174 5.69 -22.14 5.11
N GLN A 175 6.25 -22.49 6.26
CA GLN A 175 7.70 -22.41 6.50
C GLN A 175 8.49 -23.25 5.48
N ARG A 176 8.08 -24.52 5.28
CA ARG A 176 8.71 -25.42 4.29
C ARG A 176 8.55 -24.87 2.87
N ARG A 177 7.39 -24.30 2.54
CA ARG A 177 7.17 -23.68 1.23
C ARG A 177 8.09 -22.49 1.02
N PHE A 178 8.23 -21.61 2.01
CA PHE A 178 9.15 -20.47 1.96
C PHE A 178 10.59 -20.90 1.71
N LEU A 179 11.10 -21.87 2.49
CA LEU A 179 12.46 -22.38 2.32
C LEU A 179 12.67 -23.06 0.97
N SER A 180 11.69 -23.83 0.49
CA SER A 180 11.73 -24.45 -0.84
C SER A 180 11.82 -23.40 -1.95
N THR A 181 10.98 -22.37 -1.89
CA THR A 181 11.03 -21.26 -2.86
C THR A 181 12.35 -20.49 -2.77
N LEU A 182 12.86 -20.21 -1.57
CA LEU A 182 14.16 -19.56 -1.37
C LEU A 182 15.30 -20.36 -2.02
N GLN A 183 15.33 -21.67 -1.81
CA GLN A 183 16.34 -22.54 -2.43
C GLN A 183 16.23 -22.57 -3.96
N GLN A 184 15.02 -22.50 -4.51
CA GLN A 184 14.81 -22.44 -5.96
C GLN A 184 15.32 -21.12 -6.55
N GLU A 185 14.94 -19.99 -5.96
CA GLU A 185 15.35 -18.66 -6.44
C GLU A 185 16.89 -18.47 -6.33
N MET A 186 17.53 -18.99 -5.28
CA MET A 186 19.00 -18.93 -5.13
C MET A 186 19.76 -19.82 -6.13
N ARG A 187 19.13 -20.84 -6.73
CA ARG A 187 19.76 -21.70 -7.75
C ARG A 187 19.56 -21.18 -9.18
N GLY A 188 18.58 -20.30 -9.38
CA GLY A 188 18.28 -19.66 -10.66
C GLY A 188 19.05 -18.36 -10.89
N HIS A 189 19.98 -18.01 -10.00
CA HIS A 189 20.93 -16.90 -10.08
C HIS A 189 22.35 -17.45 -10.00
#